data_AF-A0A0G0YLP2-F1
#
_entry.id   AF-A0A0G0YLP2-F1
#
_cell.length_a   1.000
_cell.length_b   1.000
_cell.length_c   1.000
_cell.angle_alpha   90.00
_cell.angle_beta   90.00
_cell.angle_gamma   90.00
#
_symmetry.space_group_name_H-M   'P 1'
#
loop_
_entity.id
_entity.type
_entity.pdbx_description
1 polymer ?
#
loop_
_entity_poly.entity_id
_entity_poly.type
_entity_poly.pdbx_seq_one_letter_code
_entity_poly.pdbx_strand_id
1 'polypeptide(L)'
;MFNLDQFKQSVQKESRFRRRIDYLQSNDRDTQYIEKAVDLAANNIKKGIRSFIVYGDPQSGKTEMMIALTAKLLDLGHKIIIVLLKDDVLLLSQNLNRFRRSNIDPAPKNFSEILSEDVTIGNNEWIIFSKKNSQDLKKLLTKLSQYKNKVIIDDEADYASPNGKINKNEKTKINEHISELLANEGIYIGVTATPARLDLNNTFENANNSWVSFDSHAAYTGQDVFFPVVLNQPLKFTLTLLPDKGDGPVYLREAIFRFLCNVAYLNHINVGGNERNFSMLIHTSGSTSDHSADLKILTKTVDVLKNIEDPNFEKYVKRIWEISKERYPGTENDLVTYILENIGRNTVVVMNSKTDKEQVDYTAATNPASPFTFAIGGNVVSRGVTFENATGYLYSACANVWFSKRVSKIF
;
A
#
# COMPACT_ATOMS: atom_id res chain seq x y z
N MET A 1 8.07 47.41 -21.77
CA MET A 1 8.45 47.77 -20.38
C MET A 1 8.13 46.56 -19.49
N PHE A 2 9.08 46.09 -18.69
CA PHE A 2 8.85 44.98 -17.76
C PHE A 2 7.90 45.43 -16.64
N ASN A 3 6.76 44.76 -16.47
CA ASN A 3 5.80 45.03 -15.40
C ASN A 3 5.78 43.83 -14.46
N LEU A 4 6.30 43.99 -13.24
CA LEU A 4 6.33 42.92 -12.25
C LEU A 4 4.93 42.60 -11.70
N ASP A 5 4.03 43.58 -11.64
CA ASP A 5 2.72 43.44 -10.99
C ASP A 5 1.77 42.53 -11.77
N GLN A 6 1.93 42.45 -13.10
CA GLN A 6 1.18 41.48 -13.92
C GLN A 6 1.50 40.03 -13.54
N PHE A 7 2.71 39.76 -13.03
CA PHE A 7 3.12 38.43 -12.59
C PHE A 7 2.77 38.17 -11.13
N LYS A 8 2.75 39.19 -10.26
CA LYS A 8 2.36 39.02 -8.84
C LYS A 8 0.96 38.45 -8.67
N GLN A 9 0.01 38.82 -9.55
CA GLN A 9 -1.34 38.25 -9.53
C GLN A 9 -1.34 36.77 -9.96
N SER A 10 -0.52 36.38 -10.95
CA SER A 10 -0.38 34.98 -11.39
C SER A 10 0.27 34.06 -10.35
N VAL A 11 0.96 34.64 -9.35
CA VAL A 11 1.58 33.91 -8.23
C VAL A 11 0.56 33.63 -7.10
N GLN A 12 -0.64 34.22 -7.12
CA GLN A 12 -1.70 33.81 -6.19
C GLN A 12 -2.12 32.37 -6.52
N LYS A 13 -1.65 31.44 -5.69
CA LYS A 13 -1.86 30.01 -5.89
C LYS A 13 -3.35 29.71 -5.77
N GLU A 14 -3.95 29.24 -6.85
CA GLU A 14 -5.20 28.49 -6.80
C GLU A 14 -5.10 27.40 -5.72
N SER A 15 -6.23 27.04 -5.09
CA SER A 15 -6.24 26.00 -4.06
C SER A 15 -5.63 24.70 -4.61
N ARG A 16 -4.51 24.30 -4.03
CA ARG A 16 -3.83 23.04 -4.33
C ARG A 16 -4.74 21.86 -4.00
N PHE A 17 -5.49 21.97 -2.91
CA PHE A 17 -6.48 20.97 -2.52
C PHE A 17 -7.55 20.81 -3.60
N ARG A 18 -8.18 21.92 -4.05
CA ARG A 18 -9.23 21.85 -5.06
C ARG A 18 -8.71 21.26 -6.37
N ARG A 19 -7.54 21.70 -6.83
CA ARG A 19 -6.86 21.14 -8.00
C ARG A 19 -6.65 19.62 -7.89
N ARG A 20 -6.27 19.12 -6.70
CA ARG A 20 -6.10 17.68 -6.48
C ARG A 20 -7.42 16.93 -6.56
N ILE A 21 -8.48 17.47 -5.96
CA ILE A 21 -9.82 16.88 -6.01
C ILE A 21 -10.35 16.85 -7.46
N ASP A 22 -10.24 17.95 -8.20
CA ASP A 22 -10.65 18.02 -9.60
C ASP A 22 -9.90 17.01 -10.48
N TYR A 23 -8.60 16.84 -10.24
CA TYR A 23 -7.80 15.82 -10.91
C TYR A 23 -8.30 14.40 -10.61
N LEU A 24 -8.63 14.10 -9.35
CA LEU A 24 -9.13 12.77 -8.98
C LEU A 24 -10.52 12.50 -9.59
N GLN A 25 -11.42 13.47 -9.53
CA GLN A 25 -12.77 13.38 -10.08
C GLN A 25 -12.76 13.23 -11.61
N SER A 26 -11.88 13.95 -12.31
CA SER A 26 -11.71 13.82 -13.77
C SER A 26 -11.11 12.48 -14.22
N ASN A 27 -10.58 11.68 -13.28
CA ASN A 27 -10.11 10.30 -13.51
C ASN A 27 -11.06 9.27 -12.87
N ASP A 28 -12.34 9.60 -12.73
CA ASP A 28 -13.41 8.73 -12.21
C ASP A 28 -13.15 8.16 -10.81
N ARG A 29 -12.36 8.87 -9.98
CA ARG A 29 -12.12 8.49 -8.59
C ARG A 29 -13.10 9.18 -7.66
N ASP A 30 -13.74 8.40 -6.79
CA ASP A 30 -14.58 8.91 -5.70
C ASP A 30 -13.72 9.64 -4.65
N THR A 31 -14.04 10.92 -4.43
CA THR A 31 -13.32 11.80 -3.50
C THR A 31 -14.08 12.09 -2.22
N GLN A 32 -15.33 11.64 -2.08
CA GLN A 32 -16.21 12.04 -0.98
C GLN A 32 -15.57 11.82 0.40
N TYR A 33 -14.97 10.64 0.60
CA TYR A 33 -14.33 10.27 1.86
C TYR A 33 -12.99 11.01 2.09
N ILE A 34 -12.28 11.36 1.01
CA ILE A 34 -11.07 12.19 1.08
C ILE A 34 -11.45 13.60 1.52
N GLU A 35 -12.43 14.21 0.86
CA GLU A 35 -12.90 15.56 1.17
C GLU A 35 -13.40 15.65 2.62
N LYS A 36 -14.25 14.72 3.04
CA LYS A 36 -14.75 14.61 4.42
C LYS A 36 -13.60 14.51 5.44
N ALA A 37 -12.65 13.61 5.24
CA ALA A 37 -11.54 13.43 6.18
C ALA A 37 -10.63 14.66 6.24
N VAL A 38 -10.31 15.27 5.09
CA VAL A 38 -9.48 16.47 5.00
C VAL A 38 -10.15 17.67 5.67
N ASP A 39 -11.46 17.86 5.45
CA ASP A 39 -12.19 18.96 6.07
C ASP A 39 -12.33 18.78 7.58
N LEU A 40 -12.57 17.56 8.08
CA LEU A 40 -12.56 17.27 9.51
C LEU A 40 -11.19 17.53 10.13
N ALA A 41 -10.10 17.07 9.50
CA ALA A 41 -8.73 17.32 9.96
C ALA A 41 -8.40 18.82 9.97
N ALA A 42 -8.76 19.56 8.91
CA ALA A 42 -8.57 21.00 8.84
C ALA A 42 -9.38 21.74 9.92
N ASN A 43 -10.61 21.30 10.20
CA ASN A 43 -11.45 21.87 11.24
C ASN A 43 -10.89 21.61 12.65
N ASN A 44 -10.30 20.44 12.90
CA ASN A 44 -9.61 20.16 14.16
C ASN A 44 -8.49 21.16 14.41
N ILE A 45 -7.65 21.39 13.40
CA ILE A 45 -6.54 22.35 13.48
C ILE A 45 -7.05 23.77 13.73
N LYS A 46 -8.11 24.20 13.02
CA LYS A 46 -8.75 25.51 13.25
C LYS A 46 -9.30 25.67 14.67
N LYS A 47 -9.78 24.59 15.29
CA LYS A 47 -10.23 24.57 16.69
C LYS A 47 -9.07 24.55 17.70
N GLY A 48 -7.82 24.56 17.24
CA GLY A 48 -6.64 24.53 18.09
C GLY A 48 -6.21 23.14 18.53
N ILE A 49 -6.80 22.07 18.00
CA ILE A 49 -6.38 20.70 18.29
C ILE A 49 -5.05 20.44 17.57
N ARG A 50 -4.01 20.12 18.35
CA ARG A 50 -2.63 19.97 17.86
C ARG A 50 -2.20 18.52 17.66
N SER A 51 -2.92 17.55 18.20
CA SER A 51 -2.57 16.13 18.08
C SER A 51 -3.83 15.31 17.91
N PHE A 52 -3.97 14.60 16.79
CA PHE A 52 -5.13 13.75 16.51
C PHE A 52 -4.78 12.66 15.48
N ILE A 53 -5.65 11.67 15.35
CA ILE A 53 -5.43 10.51 14.48
C ILE A 53 -6.46 10.51 13.34
N VAL A 54 -6.01 10.22 12.12
CA VAL A 54 -6.84 9.82 10.99
C VAL A 54 -6.72 8.30 10.83
N TYR A 55 -7.81 7.57 10.96
CA TYR A 55 -7.79 6.11 10.89
C TYR A 55 -8.73 5.56 9.83
N GLY A 56 -8.30 4.49 9.15
CA GLY A 56 -9.09 3.83 8.11
C GLY A 56 -8.46 2.52 7.66
N ASP A 57 -9.22 1.69 6.97
CA ASP A 57 -8.84 0.30 6.68
C ASP A 57 -7.51 0.18 5.93
N PRO A 58 -6.77 -0.93 6.07
CA PRO A 58 -5.57 -1.19 5.27
C PRO A 58 -5.85 -1.01 3.78
N GLN A 59 -5.02 -0.23 3.08
CA GLN A 59 -5.19 0.08 1.65
C GLN A 59 -6.50 0.80 1.26
N SER A 60 -7.20 1.47 2.19
CA SER A 60 -8.40 2.26 1.88
C SER A 60 -8.16 3.53 1.04
N GLY A 61 -6.92 3.80 0.63
CA GLY A 61 -6.55 5.03 -0.10
C GLY A 61 -5.91 6.13 0.78
N LYS A 62 -5.45 5.79 1.99
CA LYS A 62 -4.84 6.75 2.93
C LYS A 62 -3.71 7.60 2.33
N THR A 63 -2.88 7.04 1.44
CA THR A 63 -1.84 7.82 0.75
C THR A 63 -2.42 8.98 -0.06
N GLU A 64 -3.51 8.74 -0.79
CA GLU A 64 -4.19 9.78 -1.57
C GLU A 64 -4.81 10.83 -0.65
N MET A 65 -5.42 10.39 0.45
CA MET A 65 -5.91 11.29 1.50
C MET A 65 -4.79 12.15 2.09
N MET A 66 -3.61 11.59 2.38
CA MET A 66 -2.45 12.35 2.87
C MET A 66 -1.95 13.39 1.85
N ILE A 67 -1.98 13.09 0.55
CA ILE A 67 -1.63 14.06 -0.50
C ILE A 67 -2.62 15.24 -0.46
N ALA A 68 -3.92 14.94 -0.44
CA ALA A 68 -4.97 15.96 -0.39
C ALA A 68 -4.91 16.79 0.92
N LEU A 69 -4.65 16.13 2.06
CA LEU A 69 -4.45 16.80 3.34
C LEU A 69 -3.23 17.73 3.31
N THR A 70 -2.11 17.27 2.76
CA THR A 70 -0.90 18.08 2.60
C THR A 70 -1.17 19.33 1.77
N ALA A 71 -1.89 19.17 0.64
CA ALA A 71 -2.30 20.28 -0.21
C ALA A 71 -3.19 21.28 0.54
N LYS A 72 -4.17 20.79 1.33
CA LYS A 72 -5.04 21.63 2.16
C LYS A 72 -4.26 22.37 3.24
N LEU A 73 -3.31 21.71 3.91
CA LEU A 73 -2.47 22.33 4.95
C LEU A 73 -1.60 23.46 4.38
N LEU A 74 -1.05 23.27 3.18
CA LEU A 74 -0.32 24.33 2.47
C LEU A 74 -1.23 25.50 2.10
N ASP A 75 -2.45 25.22 1.62
CA ASP A 75 -3.45 26.26 1.34
C ASP A 75 -3.87 27.03 2.61
N LEU A 76 -3.80 26.40 3.79
CA LEU A 76 -4.03 27.02 5.10
C LEU A 76 -2.79 27.74 5.66
N GLY A 77 -1.66 27.76 4.94
CA GLY A 77 -0.44 28.47 5.31
C GLY A 77 0.55 27.69 6.16
N HIS A 78 0.36 26.37 6.35
CA HIS A 78 1.37 25.53 7.01
C HIS A 78 2.56 25.31 6.10
N LYS A 79 3.71 25.91 6.46
CA LYS A 79 4.88 25.98 5.57
C LYS A 79 5.76 24.74 5.60
N ILE A 80 5.90 24.09 6.76
CA ILE A 80 6.81 22.93 6.90
C ILE A 80 5.97 21.72 7.26
N ILE A 81 5.79 20.83 6.30
CA ILE A 81 5.07 19.57 6.45
C ILE A 81 6.07 18.42 6.36
N ILE A 82 6.14 17.60 7.40
CA ILE A 82 7.02 16.43 7.50
C ILE A 82 6.14 15.20 7.39
N VAL A 83 6.38 14.36 6.38
CA VAL A 83 5.73 13.07 6.21
C VAL A 83 6.69 11.99 6.73
N LEU A 84 6.32 11.34 7.82
CA LEU A 84 7.07 10.27 8.45
C LEU A 84 6.55 8.91 7.96
N LEU A 85 7.46 8.01 7.62
CA LEU A 85 7.16 6.67 7.11
C LEU A 85 7.92 5.62 7.92
N LYS A 86 7.53 4.34 7.84
CA LYS A 86 8.30 3.23 8.45
C LYS A 86 9.76 3.27 7.99
N ASP A 87 10.66 2.64 8.75
CA ASP A 87 12.09 2.54 8.39
C ASP A 87 12.32 1.56 7.24
N ASP A 88 11.84 1.95 6.06
CA ASP A 88 11.85 1.17 4.84
C ASP A 88 12.10 2.10 3.65
N VAL A 89 13.22 1.88 2.95
CA VAL A 89 13.67 2.74 1.84
C VAL A 89 12.75 2.60 0.63
N LEU A 90 12.18 1.41 0.39
CA LEU A 90 11.27 1.18 -0.72
C LEU A 90 9.93 1.87 -0.47
N LEU A 91 9.38 1.71 0.73
CA LEU A 91 8.13 2.38 1.12
C LEU A 91 8.28 3.91 1.05
N LEU A 92 9.43 4.44 1.49
CA LEU A 92 9.78 5.85 1.36
C LEU A 92 9.76 6.29 -0.10
N SER A 93 10.47 5.58 -0.97
CA SER A 93 10.61 5.91 -2.39
C SER A 93 9.26 5.84 -3.12
N GLN A 94 8.45 4.83 -2.82
CA GLN A 94 7.12 4.65 -3.40
C GLN A 94 6.18 5.80 -3.01
N ASN A 95 6.09 6.14 -1.72
CA ASN A 95 5.22 7.23 -1.26
C ASN A 95 5.72 8.59 -1.77
N LEU A 96 7.03 8.84 -1.73
CA LEU A 96 7.62 10.06 -2.29
C LEU A 96 7.29 10.22 -3.79
N ASN A 97 7.41 9.14 -4.57
CA ASN A 97 7.06 9.15 -5.99
C ASN A 97 5.56 9.37 -6.23
N ARG A 98 4.68 8.80 -5.39
CA ARG A 98 3.23 9.06 -5.45
C ARG A 98 2.90 10.54 -5.22
N PHE A 99 3.54 11.16 -4.22
CA PHE A 99 3.39 12.60 -3.98
C PHE A 99 4.01 13.46 -5.09
N ARG A 100 5.13 13.07 -5.70
CA ARG A 100 5.70 13.81 -6.84
C ARG A 100 4.80 13.76 -8.06
N ARG A 101 4.23 12.59 -8.36
CA ARG A 101 3.30 12.39 -9.48
C ARG A 101 1.95 13.09 -9.30
N SER A 102 1.61 13.56 -8.09
CA SER A 102 0.39 14.34 -7.88
C SER A 102 0.52 15.81 -8.30
N ASN A 103 1.71 16.25 -8.74
CA ASN A 103 2.02 17.63 -9.10
C ASN A 103 1.72 18.63 -7.96
N ILE A 104 1.88 18.19 -6.70
CA ILE A 104 1.78 19.06 -5.54
C ILE A 104 2.93 20.08 -5.54
N ASP A 105 2.61 21.32 -5.19
CA ASP A 105 3.55 22.43 -5.07
C ASP A 105 3.64 22.87 -3.60
N PRO A 106 4.82 22.86 -2.94
CA PRO A 106 6.14 22.60 -3.51
C PRO A 106 6.41 21.12 -3.79
N ALA A 107 7.40 20.84 -4.65
CA ALA A 107 7.82 19.48 -4.94
C ALA A 107 8.32 18.76 -3.66
N PRO A 108 7.80 17.56 -3.35
CA PRO A 108 8.24 16.78 -2.20
C PRO A 108 9.72 16.40 -2.24
N LYS A 109 10.39 16.54 -1.09
CA LYS A 109 11.82 16.30 -0.91
C LYS A 109 12.07 15.15 0.05
N ASN A 110 13.03 14.29 -0.28
CA ASN A 110 13.61 13.40 0.71
C ASN A 110 14.37 14.25 1.75
N PHE A 111 14.35 13.85 3.03
CA PHE A 111 15.05 14.60 4.08
C PHE A 111 16.54 14.81 3.75
N SER A 112 17.20 13.87 3.07
CA SER A 112 18.61 14.00 2.69
C SER A 112 18.85 15.18 1.73
N GLU A 113 17.87 15.51 0.88
CA GLU A 113 17.96 16.65 -0.06
C GLU A 113 17.99 17.99 0.67
N ILE A 114 17.49 18.07 1.91
CA ILE A 114 17.46 19.32 2.69
C ILE A 114 18.59 19.44 3.71
N LEU A 115 19.36 18.38 3.93
CA LEU A 115 20.43 18.39 4.94
C LEU A 115 21.66 19.19 4.51
N SER A 116 21.87 19.40 3.21
CA SER A 116 22.98 20.22 2.72
C SER A 116 22.95 21.61 3.37
N GLU A 117 24.13 22.14 3.71
CA GLU A 117 24.29 23.49 4.25
C GLU A 117 23.86 24.56 3.24
N ASP A 118 23.98 24.27 1.94
CA ASP A 118 23.55 25.15 0.85
C ASP A 118 22.02 25.32 0.78
N VAL A 119 21.26 24.40 1.38
CA VAL A 119 19.80 24.43 1.38
C VAL A 119 19.31 25.26 2.56
N THR A 120 18.85 26.47 2.27
CA THR A 120 18.19 27.34 3.24
C THR A 120 16.69 27.05 3.28
N ILE A 121 16.17 26.60 4.43
CA ILE A 121 14.74 26.36 4.62
C ILE A 121 13.95 27.69 4.55
N GLY A 122 14.48 28.73 5.20
CA GLY A 122 13.96 30.10 5.10
C GLY A 122 12.49 30.21 5.47
N ASN A 123 11.76 31.06 4.74
CA ASN A 123 10.30 31.24 4.90
C ASN A 123 9.50 30.51 3.81
N ASN A 124 10.14 29.56 3.12
CA ASN A 124 9.58 28.81 2.00
C ASN A 124 8.67 27.68 2.51
N GLU A 125 7.85 27.16 1.60
CA GLU A 125 7.05 25.96 1.83
C GLU A 125 7.90 24.71 1.56
N TRP A 126 7.75 23.67 2.37
CA TRP A 126 8.49 22.42 2.30
C TRP A 126 7.58 21.23 2.63
N ILE A 127 7.67 20.21 1.78
CA ILE A 127 7.12 18.87 2.05
C ILE A 127 8.32 17.92 2.16
N ILE A 128 8.57 17.38 3.35
CA ILE A 128 9.79 16.64 3.69
C ILE A 128 9.44 15.21 4.07
N PHE A 129 10.01 14.24 3.34
CA PHE A 129 9.82 12.82 3.59
C PHE A 129 10.99 12.26 4.39
N SER A 130 10.72 11.62 5.53
CA SER A 130 11.74 11.00 6.36
C SER A 130 11.31 9.65 6.91
N LYS A 131 12.29 8.78 7.15
CA LYS A 131 12.05 7.48 7.81
C LYS A 131 11.96 7.68 9.31
N LYS A 132 11.11 6.89 9.96
CA LYS A 132 10.99 6.79 11.41
C LYS A 132 12.11 5.95 12.02
N ASN A 133 13.34 6.44 11.93
CA ASN A 133 14.47 5.91 12.67
C ASN A 133 15.19 7.04 13.42
N SER A 134 15.88 6.68 14.52
CA SER A 134 16.49 7.66 15.41
C SER A 134 17.58 8.50 14.73
N GLN A 135 18.32 7.94 13.75
CA GLN A 135 19.42 8.65 13.09
C GLN A 135 18.91 9.76 12.16
N ASP A 136 17.93 9.43 11.31
CA ASP A 136 17.35 10.36 10.34
C ASP A 136 16.54 11.45 11.05
N LEU A 137 15.75 11.08 12.06
CA LEU A 137 15.01 12.04 12.89
C LEU A 137 15.94 13.01 13.63
N LYS A 138 17.09 12.53 14.14
CA LYS A 138 18.07 13.42 14.79
C LYS A 138 18.65 14.43 13.80
N LYS A 139 19.03 14.00 12.59
CA LYS A 139 19.54 14.90 11.54
C LYS A 139 18.48 15.92 11.13
N LEU A 140 17.24 15.47 10.96
CA LEU A 140 16.11 16.33 10.62
C LEU A 140 15.84 17.36 11.72
N LEU A 141 15.87 16.95 12.99
CA LEU A 141 15.74 17.82 14.14
C LEU A 141 16.83 18.90 14.17
N THR A 142 18.10 18.52 13.96
CA THR A 142 19.20 19.50 13.88
C THR A 142 18.94 20.56 12.81
N LYS A 143 18.44 20.18 11.63
CA LYS A 143 18.15 21.12 10.55
C LYS A 143 16.92 22.00 10.82
N LEU A 144 15.89 21.46 11.50
CA LEU A 144 14.57 22.09 11.61
C LEU A 144 14.23 22.69 12.99
N SER A 145 15.09 22.54 13.99
CA SER A 145 14.83 22.96 15.39
C SER A 145 14.44 24.43 15.52
N GLN A 146 15.06 25.32 14.74
CA GLN A 146 14.78 26.76 14.77
C GLN A 146 13.44 27.18 14.16
N TYR A 147 12.80 26.32 13.37
CA TYR A 147 11.55 26.65 12.69
C TYR A 147 10.34 26.23 13.51
N LYS A 148 9.31 27.08 13.54
CA LYS A 148 8.09 26.87 14.32
C LYS A 148 6.95 26.33 13.45
N ASN A 149 5.82 25.97 14.07
CA ASN A 149 4.57 25.60 13.37
C ASN A 149 4.71 24.47 12.33
N LYS A 150 5.53 23.45 12.65
CA LYS A 150 5.75 22.29 11.79
C LYS A 150 4.57 21.33 11.91
N VAL A 151 4.14 20.75 10.80
CA VAL A 151 3.10 19.71 10.79
C VAL A 151 3.76 18.37 10.50
N ILE A 152 3.54 17.38 11.36
CA ILE A 152 3.98 16.01 11.14
C ILE A 152 2.77 15.17 10.75
N ILE A 153 2.81 14.59 9.55
CA ILE A 153 1.90 13.54 9.11
C ILE A 153 2.64 12.23 9.26
N ASP A 154 2.20 11.39 10.19
CA ASP A 154 2.88 10.16 10.57
C ASP A 154 2.15 8.94 10.01
N ASP A 155 2.64 8.41 8.88
CA ASP A 155 2.09 7.21 8.26
C ASP A 155 2.43 5.95 9.06
N GLU A 156 1.42 5.09 9.23
CA GLU A 156 1.46 3.94 10.14
C GLU A 156 1.93 4.37 11.54
N ALA A 157 1.26 5.38 12.10
CA ALA A 157 1.63 6.03 13.35
C ALA A 157 1.79 5.06 14.54
N ASP A 158 1.10 3.93 14.54
CA ASP A 158 1.23 2.87 15.56
C ASP A 158 2.58 2.14 15.52
N TYR A 159 3.37 2.34 14.47
CA TYR A 159 4.75 1.88 14.36
C TYR A 159 5.75 2.93 14.87
N ALA A 160 6.54 2.54 15.87
CA ALA A 160 7.69 3.25 16.47
C ALA A 160 7.42 4.59 17.18
N SER A 161 6.37 5.33 16.80
CA SER A 161 5.99 6.60 17.43
C SER A 161 5.47 6.47 18.86
N PRO A 162 4.66 5.44 19.24
CA PRO A 162 4.29 5.19 20.63
C PRO A 162 5.52 4.98 21.51
N ASN A 163 5.51 5.56 22.70
CA ASN A 163 6.56 5.39 23.67
C ASN A 163 6.51 3.99 24.31
N GLY A 164 7.27 3.05 23.75
CA GLY A 164 7.42 1.70 24.30
C GLY A 164 8.09 1.63 25.68
N LYS A 165 8.59 2.76 26.20
CA LYS A 165 9.20 2.87 27.53
C LYS A 165 8.34 3.64 28.54
N ILE A 166 7.07 3.89 28.23
CA ILE A 166 6.15 4.67 29.09
C ILE A 166 6.06 4.10 30.51
N ASN A 167 6.04 2.77 30.66
CA ASN A 167 6.01 2.09 31.97
C ASN A 167 7.28 2.29 32.82
N LYS A 168 8.35 2.82 32.22
CA LYS A 168 9.63 3.12 32.89
C LYS A 168 9.84 4.62 33.10
N ASN A 169 8.85 5.46 32.81
CA ASN A 169 8.98 6.92 32.80
C ASN A 169 10.15 7.43 31.92
N GLU A 170 10.53 6.66 30.89
CA GLU A 170 11.54 7.03 29.91
C GLU A 170 10.89 7.21 28.54
N LYS A 171 11.55 7.91 27.61
CA LYS A 171 11.13 7.98 26.20
C LYS A 171 12.01 7.08 25.32
N THR A 172 11.40 6.47 24.30
CA THR A 172 12.18 5.91 23.19
C THR A 172 12.80 7.08 22.39
N LYS A 173 13.98 6.87 21.78
CA LYS A 173 14.63 7.95 21.01
C LYS A 173 13.77 8.48 19.86
N ILE A 174 13.00 7.60 19.22
CA ILE A 174 12.09 7.98 18.13
C ILE A 174 10.98 8.89 18.67
N ASN A 175 10.32 8.48 19.76
CA ASN A 175 9.29 9.29 20.41
C ASN A 175 9.85 10.63 20.92
N GLU A 176 11.04 10.62 21.50
CA GLU A 176 11.76 11.82 21.96
C GLU A 176 12.02 12.79 20.80
N HIS A 177 12.64 12.34 19.71
CA HIS A 177 12.94 13.22 18.57
C HIS A 177 11.68 13.74 17.86
N ILE A 178 10.60 12.94 17.78
CA ILE A 178 9.32 13.43 17.24
C ILE A 178 8.72 14.49 18.19
N SER A 179 8.78 14.28 19.51
CA SER A 179 8.33 15.27 20.49
C SER A 179 9.10 16.59 20.35
N GLU A 180 10.43 16.52 20.19
CA GLU A 180 11.30 17.69 20.01
C GLU A 180 11.05 18.39 18.68
N LEU A 181 10.77 17.64 17.60
CA LEU A 181 10.36 18.21 16.33
C LEU A 181 9.03 18.96 16.45
N LEU A 182 8.03 18.39 17.12
CA LEU A 182 6.74 19.06 17.34
C LEU A 182 6.93 20.33 18.17
N ALA A 183 7.72 20.27 19.24
CA ALA A 183 7.82 21.33 20.24
C ALA A 183 6.41 21.78 20.70
N ASN A 184 6.25 23.03 21.15
CA ASN A 184 4.96 23.53 21.67
C ASN A 184 3.99 24.03 20.58
N GLU A 185 4.48 24.25 19.36
CA GLU A 185 3.72 24.89 18.27
C GLU A 185 3.39 23.93 17.12
N GLY A 186 3.92 22.70 17.17
CA GLY A 186 3.74 21.69 16.14
C GLY A 186 2.34 21.09 16.12
N ILE A 187 2.00 20.48 15.00
CA ILE A 187 0.78 19.69 14.83
C ILE A 187 1.18 18.26 14.49
N TYR A 188 0.66 17.29 15.22
CA TYR A 188 0.81 15.87 14.95
C TYR A 188 -0.49 15.30 14.38
N ILE A 189 -0.38 14.63 13.24
CA ILE A 189 -1.48 13.92 12.58
C ILE A 189 -1.00 12.49 12.35
N GLY A 190 -1.42 11.57 13.22
CA GLY A 190 -1.12 10.16 13.02
C GLY A 190 -2.08 9.53 12.02
N VAL A 191 -1.57 8.76 11.07
CA VAL A 191 -2.36 8.07 10.04
C VAL A 191 -2.15 6.57 10.21
N THR A 192 -3.20 5.79 10.46
CA THR A 192 -3.04 4.33 10.70
C THR A 192 -4.33 3.53 10.43
N ALA A 193 -4.20 2.20 10.27
CA ALA A 193 -5.34 1.28 10.35
C ALA A 193 -5.63 0.81 11.79
N THR A 194 -4.69 0.96 12.71
CA THR A 194 -4.67 0.32 14.04
C THR A 194 -4.48 1.35 15.15
N PRO A 195 -5.46 2.25 15.37
CA PRO A 195 -5.27 3.42 16.22
C PRO A 195 -5.28 3.09 17.72
N ALA A 196 -5.75 1.92 18.15
CA ALA A 196 -5.86 1.53 19.56
C ALA A 196 -4.53 1.65 20.33
N ARG A 197 -3.39 1.35 19.70
CA ARG A 197 -2.07 1.50 20.32
C ARG A 197 -1.73 2.95 20.63
N LEU A 198 -2.20 3.88 19.81
CA LEU A 198 -1.95 5.32 19.97
C LEU A 198 -2.76 5.90 21.12
N ASP A 199 -3.99 5.45 21.30
CA ASP A 199 -4.84 5.83 22.44
C ASP A 199 -4.31 5.28 23.76
N LEU A 200 -4.04 3.97 23.82
CA LEU A 200 -3.50 3.33 25.03
C LEU A 200 -2.15 3.91 25.48
N ASN A 201 -1.32 4.33 24.52
CA ASN A 201 -0.05 4.97 24.84
C ASN A 201 -0.17 6.48 25.12
N ASN A 202 -1.34 7.07 24.87
CA ASN A 202 -1.55 8.51 24.81
C ASN A 202 -0.46 9.22 23.96
N THR A 203 -0.14 8.62 22.81
CA THR A 203 0.96 9.05 21.95
C THR A 203 0.79 10.52 21.59
N PHE A 204 1.76 11.35 22.00
CA PHE A 204 1.77 12.81 21.80
C PHE A 204 0.47 13.52 22.20
N GLU A 205 -0.18 13.07 23.29
CA GLU A 205 -1.39 13.70 23.84
C GLU A 205 -2.51 13.83 22.78
N ASN A 206 -2.67 12.78 21.97
CA ASN A 206 -3.65 12.80 20.89
C ASN A 206 -5.09 12.91 21.43
N ALA A 207 -5.87 13.83 20.87
CA ALA A 207 -7.24 14.08 21.26
C ALA A 207 -8.17 13.02 20.66
N ASN A 208 -8.42 11.93 21.40
CA ASN A 208 -9.24 10.81 20.94
C ASN A 208 -10.68 11.17 20.58
N ASN A 209 -11.25 12.18 21.22
CA ASN A 209 -12.56 12.76 20.89
C ASN A 209 -12.59 13.52 19.54
N SER A 210 -11.43 13.73 18.93
CA SER A 210 -11.25 14.49 17.70
C SER A 210 -10.63 13.65 16.59
N TRP A 211 -10.61 12.32 16.73
CA TRP A 211 -10.14 11.45 15.67
C TRP A 211 -11.03 11.51 14.42
N VAL A 212 -10.40 11.35 13.27
CA VAL A 212 -11.04 11.41 11.97
C VAL A 212 -11.12 10.00 11.40
N SER A 213 -12.33 9.51 11.17
CA SER A 213 -12.54 8.26 10.44
C SER A 213 -12.41 8.52 8.93
N PHE A 214 -11.60 7.71 8.27
CA PHE A 214 -11.43 7.68 6.82
C PHE A 214 -12.03 6.39 6.27
N ASP A 215 -13.30 6.50 5.89
CA ASP A 215 -14.10 5.40 5.36
C ASP A 215 -13.55 4.89 4.02
N SER A 216 -13.68 3.59 3.79
CA SER A 216 -13.28 2.94 2.54
C SER A 216 -14.28 3.21 1.40
N HIS A 217 -13.78 3.39 0.18
CA HIS A 217 -14.63 3.54 -1.01
C HIS A 217 -15.43 2.26 -1.31
N ALA A 218 -16.60 2.38 -1.94
CA ALA A 218 -17.51 1.27 -2.26
C ALA A 218 -16.87 0.08 -3.02
N ALA A 219 -15.83 0.34 -3.81
CA ALA A 219 -15.09 -0.70 -4.54
C ALA A 219 -13.92 -1.32 -3.75
N TYR A 220 -13.64 -0.82 -2.53
CA TYR A 220 -12.70 -1.42 -1.60
C TYR A 220 -13.15 -2.85 -1.23
N THR A 221 -12.18 -3.72 -0.97
CA THR A 221 -12.44 -5.09 -0.56
C THR A 221 -11.44 -5.45 0.51
N GLY A 222 -11.86 -5.36 1.77
CA GLY A 222 -11.03 -5.59 2.93
C GLY A 222 -11.61 -6.61 3.88
N GLN A 223 -11.34 -6.41 5.17
CA GLN A 223 -11.68 -7.35 6.24
C GLN A 223 -13.14 -7.79 6.21
N ASP A 224 -14.09 -6.87 6.11
CA ASP A 224 -15.52 -7.20 6.17
C ASP A 224 -15.98 -8.10 5.02
N VAL A 225 -15.27 -8.04 3.88
CA VAL A 225 -15.55 -8.95 2.76
C VAL A 225 -14.93 -10.32 3.03
N PHE A 226 -13.68 -10.38 3.46
CA PHE A 226 -12.95 -11.66 3.64
C PHE A 226 -13.29 -12.40 4.95
N PHE A 227 -13.74 -11.67 5.97
CA PHE A 227 -14.07 -12.16 7.30
C PHE A 227 -15.43 -11.61 7.74
N PRO A 228 -16.53 -11.95 7.02
CA PRO A 228 -17.84 -11.42 7.34
C PRO A 228 -18.29 -11.92 8.72
N VAL A 229 -18.80 -11.02 9.55
CA VAL A 229 -19.32 -11.35 10.89
C VAL A 229 -20.52 -12.31 10.81
N VAL A 230 -21.25 -12.26 9.69
CA VAL A 230 -22.42 -13.12 9.42
C VAL A 230 -22.09 -14.06 8.25
N LEU A 231 -21.87 -15.34 8.56
CA LEU A 231 -21.56 -16.38 7.57
C LEU A 231 -22.76 -16.88 6.75
N ASN A 232 -23.96 -16.32 7.00
CA ASN A 232 -25.19 -16.76 6.36
C ASN A 232 -25.41 -16.18 4.95
N GLN A 233 -24.50 -15.34 4.44
CA GLN A 233 -24.56 -14.79 3.10
C GLN A 233 -23.55 -15.47 2.17
N PRO A 234 -23.90 -15.67 0.87
CA PRO A 234 -22.95 -16.23 -0.09
C PRO A 234 -21.73 -15.32 -0.23
N LEU A 235 -20.53 -15.89 -0.07
CA LEU A 235 -19.27 -15.16 -0.19
C LEU A 235 -19.09 -14.62 -1.61
N LYS A 236 -18.59 -13.39 -1.72
CA LYS A 236 -18.25 -12.75 -3.03
C LYS A 236 -16.97 -13.32 -3.66
N PHE A 237 -16.35 -14.30 -3.01
CA PHE A 237 -15.09 -14.93 -3.38
C PHE A 237 -15.18 -16.43 -3.15
N THR A 238 -14.30 -17.18 -3.82
CA THR A 238 -14.15 -18.61 -3.58
C THR A 238 -13.20 -18.82 -2.40
N LEU A 239 -13.71 -19.48 -1.36
CA LEU A 239 -12.96 -19.89 -0.17
C LEU A 239 -12.64 -21.38 -0.26
N THR A 240 -11.38 -21.75 -0.08
CA THR A 240 -10.98 -23.15 0.09
C THR A 240 -10.11 -23.25 1.32
N LEU A 241 -10.57 -24.01 2.32
CA LEU A 241 -9.85 -24.24 3.57
C LEU A 241 -8.85 -25.38 3.36
N LEU A 242 -7.62 -25.19 3.84
CA LEU A 242 -6.62 -26.25 3.85
C LEU A 242 -6.92 -27.23 4.99
N PRO A 243 -6.61 -28.53 4.84
CA PRO A 243 -6.81 -29.49 5.92
C PRO A 243 -5.84 -29.27 7.07
N ASP A 244 -6.22 -29.69 8.27
CA ASP A 244 -5.38 -29.60 9.48
C ASP A 244 -4.07 -30.41 9.38
N LYS A 245 -4.00 -31.37 8.45
CA LYS A 245 -2.82 -32.22 8.21
C LYS A 245 -1.69 -31.53 7.44
N GLY A 246 -1.87 -30.27 7.03
CA GLY A 246 -0.84 -29.42 6.41
C GLY A 246 -1.11 -29.04 4.95
N ASP A 247 -0.17 -28.30 4.38
CA ASP A 247 -0.22 -27.55 3.12
C ASP A 247 0.57 -28.24 1.98
N GLY A 248 0.33 -29.54 1.77
CA GLY A 248 1.04 -30.32 0.76
C GLY A 248 1.03 -29.72 -0.67
N PRO A 249 2.00 -30.10 -1.54
CA PRO A 249 2.22 -29.47 -2.84
C PRO A 249 1.03 -29.41 -3.81
N VAL A 250 0.03 -30.26 -3.59
CA VAL A 250 -1.21 -30.29 -4.37
C VAL A 250 -2.02 -29.01 -4.19
N TYR A 251 -2.00 -28.39 -3.01
CA TYR A 251 -2.81 -27.19 -2.73
C TYR A 251 -2.24 -25.95 -3.40
N LEU A 252 -0.91 -25.76 -3.34
CA LEU A 252 -0.24 -24.69 -4.09
C LEU A 252 -0.46 -24.87 -5.60
N ARG A 253 -0.39 -26.10 -6.11
CA ARG A 253 -0.63 -26.39 -7.53
C ARG A 253 -2.05 -26.08 -7.97
N GLU A 254 -3.03 -26.49 -7.18
CA GLU A 254 -4.44 -26.17 -7.41
C GLU A 254 -4.67 -24.65 -7.39
N ALA A 255 -4.04 -23.92 -6.45
CA ALA A 255 -4.10 -22.47 -6.39
C ALA A 255 -3.49 -21.79 -7.64
N ILE A 256 -2.35 -22.30 -8.13
CA ILE A 256 -1.73 -21.86 -9.39
C ILE A 256 -2.70 -22.06 -10.56
N PHE A 257 -3.28 -23.26 -10.72
CA PHE A 257 -4.23 -23.54 -11.80
C PHE A 257 -5.43 -22.59 -11.79
N ARG A 258 -5.98 -22.32 -10.61
CA ARG A 258 -7.10 -21.37 -10.43
C ARG A 258 -6.72 -19.95 -10.79
N PHE A 259 -5.51 -19.51 -10.43
CA PHE A 259 -4.98 -18.21 -10.84
C PHE A 259 -4.83 -18.13 -12.36
N LEU A 260 -4.26 -19.16 -13.01
CA LEU A 260 -4.15 -19.21 -14.47
C LEU A 260 -5.52 -19.10 -15.15
N CYS A 261 -6.52 -19.83 -14.67
CA CYS A 261 -7.90 -19.76 -15.19
C CYS A 261 -8.51 -18.36 -15.03
N ASN A 262 -8.28 -17.68 -13.90
CA ASN A 262 -8.79 -16.33 -13.67
C ASN A 262 -8.17 -15.33 -14.64
N VAL A 263 -6.84 -15.37 -14.80
CA VAL A 263 -6.12 -14.48 -15.71
C VAL A 263 -6.57 -14.72 -17.15
N ALA A 264 -6.69 -15.98 -17.56
CA ALA A 264 -7.21 -16.34 -18.86
C ALA A 264 -8.60 -15.77 -19.09
N TYR A 265 -9.52 -15.95 -18.13
CA TYR A 265 -10.87 -15.40 -18.25
C TYR A 265 -10.87 -13.88 -18.37
N LEU A 266 -10.06 -13.19 -17.56
CA LEU A 266 -9.99 -11.72 -17.56
C LEU A 266 -9.38 -11.15 -18.83
N ASN A 267 -8.40 -11.81 -19.45
CA ASN A 267 -7.76 -11.35 -20.69
C ASN A 267 -8.45 -11.86 -21.95
N HIS A 268 -9.07 -13.03 -21.93
CA HIS A 268 -9.66 -13.66 -23.12
C HIS A 268 -11.16 -13.35 -23.29
N ILE A 269 -11.94 -13.35 -22.20
CA ILE A 269 -13.41 -13.25 -22.25
C ILE A 269 -13.92 -11.85 -21.89
N ASN A 270 -13.12 -11.02 -21.20
CA ASN A 270 -13.51 -9.64 -20.91
C ASN A 270 -13.27 -8.75 -22.15
N VAL A 271 -14.21 -8.84 -23.09
CA VAL A 271 -14.18 -8.21 -24.42
C VAL A 271 -14.03 -6.68 -24.31
N GLY A 272 -12.94 -6.14 -24.85
CA GLY A 272 -12.79 -4.69 -25.13
C GLY A 272 -11.59 -3.97 -24.50
N GLY A 273 -10.72 -4.67 -23.77
CA GLY A 273 -9.52 -4.07 -23.17
C GLY A 273 -8.20 -4.58 -23.76
N ASN A 274 -7.14 -3.78 -23.69
CA ASN A 274 -5.77 -4.27 -23.85
C ASN A 274 -5.48 -5.34 -22.79
N GLU A 275 -4.70 -6.35 -23.17
CA GLU A 275 -4.24 -7.39 -22.25
C GLU A 275 -3.59 -6.78 -21.01
N ARG A 276 -3.94 -7.33 -19.84
CA ARG A 276 -3.42 -6.88 -18.54
C ARG A 276 -2.54 -7.93 -17.90
N ASN A 277 -1.64 -7.44 -17.06
CA ASN A 277 -0.77 -8.24 -16.23
C ASN A 277 -1.38 -8.38 -14.84
N PHE A 278 -1.33 -9.60 -14.28
CA PHE A 278 -1.90 -9.92 -12.99
C PHE A 278 -0.88 -10.58 -12.08
N SER A 279 -1.10 -10.43 -10.77
CA SER A 279 -0.23 -11.01 -9.75
C SER A 279 -0.98 -12.00 -8.84
N MET A 280 -0.27 -13.04 -8.42
CA MET A 280 -0.66 -13.95 -7.34
C MET A 280 0.36 -13.88 -6.23
N LEU A 281 -0.11 -13.71 -4.99
CA LEU A 281 0.75 -13.81 -3.80
C LEU A 281 0.69 -15.22 -3.21
N ILE A 282 1.86 -15.80 -2.96
CA ILE A 282 2.07 -17.10 -2.35
C ILE A 282 2.84 -16.88 -1.05
N HIS A 283 2.22 -17.12 0.08
CA HIS A 283 2.86 -17.04 1.39
C HIS A 283 2.48 -18.22 2.27
N THR A 284 3.26 -19.29 2.20
CA THR A 284 2.99 -20.50 2.95
C THR A 284 3.55 -20.46 4.38
N SER A 285 4.66 -19.74 4.61
CA SER A 285 5.20 -19.54 5.96
C SER A 285 6.14 -18.34 6.05
N GLY A 286 6.56 -17.99 7.27
CA GLY A 286 7.59 -16.97 7.51
C GLY A 286 9.04 -17.43 7.29
N SER A 287 9.28 -18.70 6.95
CA SER A 287 10.63 -19.26 6.79
C SER A 287 11.11 -19.22 5.33
N THR A 288 12.38 -18.88 5.14
CA THR A 288 13.02 -18.89 3.81
C THR A 288 13.16 -20.29 3.20
N SER A 289 13.16 -21.35 4.04
CA SER A 289 13.14 -22.74 3.57
C SER A 289 11.88 -23.06 2.79
N ASP A 290 10.76 -22.51 3.23
CA ASP A 290 9.43 -22.87 2.73
C ASP A 290 9.14 -22.08 1.46
N HIS A 291 9.61 -20.83 1.38
CA HIS A 291 9.65 -20.08 0.11
C HIS A 291 10.43 -20.80 -0.99
N SER A 292 11.52 -21.51 -0.64
CA SER A 292 12.30 -22.29 -1.60
C SER A 292 11.54 -23.54 -2.06
N ALA A 293 10.78 -24.18 -1.17
CA ALA A 293 9.91 -25.30 -1.50
C ALA A 293 8.76 -24.86 -2.42
N ASP A 294 8.12 -23.72 -2.13
CA ASP A 294 7.08 -23.12 -2.96
C ASP A 294 7.59 -22.79 -4.36
N LEU A 295 8.77 -22.18 -4.45
CA LEU A 295 9.42 -21.88 -5.72
C LEU A 295 9.63 -23.16 -6.53
N LYS A 296 10.10 -24.24 -5.91
CA LYS A 296 10.30 -25.52 -6.59
C LYS A 296 8.99 -26.09 -7.12
N ILE A 297 7.91 -26.01 -6.36
CA ILE A 297 6.58 -26.48 -6.77
C ILE A 297 6.03 -25.63 -7.91
N LEU A 298 6.15 -24.30 -7.82
CA LEU A 298 5.72 -23.37 -8.85
C LEU A 298 6.49 -23.59 -10.16
N THR A 299 7.82 -23.60 -10.11
CA THR A 299 8.67 -23.82 -11.29
C THR A 299 8.36 -25.15 -11.94
N LYS A 300 8.29 -26.25 -11.17
CA LYS A 300 7.92 -27.55 -11.74
C LYS A 300 6.50 -27.54 -12.34
N THR A 301 5.57 -26.79 -11.76
CA THR A 301 4.21 -26.69 -12.29
C THR A 301 4.19 -25.99 -13.64
N VAL A 302 4.86 -24.84 -13.74
CA VAL A 302 5.01 -24.06 -14.96
C VAL A 302 5.77 -24.84 -16.04
N ASP A 303 6.85 -25.53 -15.68
CA ASP A 303 7.66 -26.32 -16.62
C ASP A 303 6.88 -27.48 -17.23
N VAL A 304 6.06 -28.17 -16.42
CA VAL A 304 5.16 -29.23 -16.94
C VAL A 304 4.23 -28.63 -17.98
N LEU A 305 3.61 -27.47 -17.73
CA LEU A 305 2.69 -26.84 -18.68
C LEU A 305 3.37 -26.30 -19.95
N LYS A 306 4.68 -26.05 -19.92
CA LYS A 306 5.48 -25.64 -21.10
C LYS A 306 5.90 -26.82 -21.95
N ASN A 307 5.94 -28.03 -21.40
CA ASN A 307 6.45 -29.22 -22.08
C ASN A 307 5.34 -30.25 -22.30
N ILE A 308 4.84 -30.32 -23.54
CA ILE A 308 3.80 -31.28 -23.96
C ILE A 308 4.22 -32.76 -23.76
N GLU A 309 5.52 -33.03 -23.73
CA GLU A 309 6.08 -34.37 -23.54
C GLU A 309 6.24 -34.75 -22.05
N ASP A 310 6.03 -33.84 -21.09
CA ASP A 310 6.12 -34.20 -19.67
C ASP A 310 4.98 -35.19 -19.32
N PRO A 311 5.27 -36.31 -18.63
CA PRO A 311 4.26 -37.31 -18.28
C PRO A 311 3.07 -36.76 -17.47
N ASN A 312 3.21 -35.60 -16.82
CA ASN A 312 2.14 -34.95 -16.07
C ASN A 312 1.34 -33.92 -16.87
N PHE A 313 1.73 -33.61 -18.11
CA PHE A 313 1.11 -32.56 -18.93
C PHE A 313 -0.40 -32.78 -19.07
N GLU A 314 -0.80 -33.96 -19.56
CA GLU A 314 -2.21 -34.31 -19.75
C GLU A 314 -3.02 -34.17 -18.46
N LYS A 315 -2.45 -34.66 -17.34
CA LYS A 315 -3.09 -34.59 -16.02
C LYS A 315 -3.31 -33.13 -15.58
N TYR A 316 -2.35 -32.25 -15.80
CA TYR A 316 -2.45 -30.85 -15.40
C TYR A 316 -3.43 -30.08 -16.29
N VAL A 317 -3.34 -30.27 -17.61
CA VAL A 317 -4.27 -29.66 -18.57
C VAL A 317 -5.70 -30.09 -18.29
N LYS A 318 -5.93 -31.38 -18.04
CA LYS A 318 -7.24 -31.90 -17.65
C LYS A 318 -7.76 -31.21 -16.37
N ARG A 319 -6.92 -31.04 -15.36
CA ARG A 319 -7.34 -30.36 -14.12
C ARG A 319 -7.65 -28.89 -14.34
N ILE A 320 -6.85 -28.17 -15.15
CA ILE A 320 -7.12 -26.77 -15.52
C ILE A 320 -8.44 -26.67 -16.28
N TRP A 321 -8.72 -27.60 -17.19
CA TRP A 321 -9.98 -27.66 -17.93
C TRP A 321 -11.17 -27.89 -16.99
N GLU A 322 -11.07 -28.82 -16.02
CA GLU A 322 -12.09 -29.05 -15.00
C GLU A 322 -12.35 -27.78 -14.16
N ILE A 323 -11.30 -27.10 -13.70
CA ILE A 323 -11.42 -25.82 -12.96
C ILE A 323 -12.10 -24.76 -13.83
N SER A 324 -11.73 -24.68 -15.11
CA SER A 324 -12.33 -23.75 -16.07
C SER A 324 -13.82 -24.03 -16.22
N LYS A 325 -14.20 -25.30 -16.35
CA LYS A 325 -15.60 -25.75 -16.43
C LYS A 325 -16.41 -25.40 -15.19
N GLU A 326 -15.84 -25.65 -14.02
CA GLU A 326 -16.48 -25.39 -12.73
C GLU A 326 -16.75 -23.89 -12.54
N ARG A 327 -15.85 -23.01 -13.02
CA ARG A 327 -15.88 -21.57 -12.71
C ARG A 327 -16.46 -20.70 -13.80
N TYR A 328 -16.24 -21.09 -15.05
CA TYR A 328 -16.58 -20.38 -16.28
C TYR A 328 -17.15 -21.36 -17.32
N PRO A 329 -18.36 -21.91 -17.10
CA PRO A 329 -18.95 -22.90 -17.99
C PRO A 329 -19.09 -22.36 -19.42
N GLY A 330 -18.70 -23.16 -20.41
CA GLY A 330 -18.80 -22.84 -21.83
C GLY A 330 -17.59 -22.10 -22.43
N THR A 331 -16.57 -21.77 -21.62
CA THR A 331 -15.33 -21.11 -22.09
C THR A 331 -14.09 -21.99 -21.88
N GLU A 332 -14.25 -23.27 -21.53
CA GLU A 332 -13.17 -24.10 -20.99
C GLU A 332 -11.99 -24.28 -21.93
N ASN A 333 -12.30 -24.58 -23.19
CA ASN A 333 -11.29 -24.80 -24.22
C ASN A 333 -10.52 -23.51 -24.51
N ASP A 334 -11.22 -22.39 -24.56
CA ASP A 334 -10.66 -21.08 -24.81
C ASP A 334 -9.69 -20.66 -23.71
N LEU A 335 -10.08 -20.87 -22.45
CA LEU A 335 -9.22 -20.57 -21.29
C LEU A 335 -7.98 -21.46 -21.27
N VAL A 336 -8.14 -22.77 -21.49
CA VAL A 336 -7.00 -23.70 -21.54
C VAL A 336 -6.04 -23.33 -22.67
N THR A 337 -6.57 -22.98 -23.84
CA THR A 337 -5.77 -22.56 -25.01
C THR A 337 -4.97 -21.30 -24.68
N TYR A 338 -5.63 -20.25 -24.16
CA TYR A 338 -4.96 -19.02 -23.75
C TYR A 338 -3.83 -19.30 -22.74
N ILE A 339 -4.08 -20.15 -21.74
CA ILE A 339 -3.07 -20.50 -20.72
C ILE A 339 -1.86 -21.15 -21.39
N LEU A 340 -2.06 -22.18 -22.22
CA LEU A 340 -0.96 -22.92 -22.83
C LEU A 340 -0.14 -22.06 -23.80
N GLU A 341 -0.79 -21.17 -24.56
CA GLU A 341 -0.11 -20.22 -25.45
C GLU A 341 0.71 -19.17 -24.69
N ASN A 342 0.28 -18.79 -23.48
CA ASN A 342 0.86 -17.66 -22.74
C ASN A 342 1.65 -18.08 -21.49
N ILE A 343 1.69 -19.35 -21.08
CA ILE A 343 2.37 -19.79 -19.85
C ILE A 343 3.88 -19.51 -19.89
N GLY A 344 4.45 -19.35 -21.09
CA GLY A 344 5.80 -18.80 -21.33
C GLY A 344 6.03 -17.42 -20.72
N ARG A 345 5.01 -16.56 -20.73
CA ARG A 345 5.00 -15.16 -20.31
C ARG A 345 4.67 -15.07 -18.81
N ASN A 346 5.58 -15.58 -17.99
CA ASN A 346 5.46 -15.52 -16.53
C ASN A 346 6.67 -14.85 -15.87
N THR A 347 6.45 -14.31 -14.68
CA THR A 347 7.50 -13.70 -13.85
C THR A 347 7.37 -14.23 -12.44
N VAL A 348 8.48 -14.70 -11.85
CA VAL A 348 8.51 -15.18 -10.47
C VAL A 348 9.41 -14.28 -9.65
N VAL A 349 8.88 -13.73 -8.55
CA VAL A 349 9.61 -12.85 -7.64
C VAL A 349 9.58 -13.45 -6.24
N VAL A 350 10.76 -13.75 -5.69
CA VAL A 350 10.90 -14.25 -4.32
C VAL A 350 11.28 -13.09 -3.40
N MET A 351 10.44 -12.81 -2.40
CA MET A 351 10.65 -11.75 -1.42
C MET A 351 11.33 -12.30 -0.16
N ASN A 352 12.39 -11.62 0.28
CA ASN A 352 13.21 -11.98 1.46
C ASN A 352 14.07 -13.25 1.32
N SER A 353 14.86 -13.39 0.24
CA SER A 353 15.96 -14.36 0.23
C SER A 353 17.11 -13.86 1.14
N LYS A 354 17.74 -14.76 1.90
CA LYS A 354 18.84 -14.43 2.85
C LYS A 354 20.11 -13.89 2.16
N THR A 355 20.16 -13.85 0.84
CA THR A 355 21.39 -13.63 0.08
C THR A 355 21.71 -12.17 -0.19
N ASP A 356 20.75 -11.24 -0.20
CA ASP A 356 21.07 -9.87 -0.60
C ASP A 356 20.67 -8.86 0.48
N LYS A 357 21.70 -8.39 1.21
CA LYS A 357 21.68 -7.10 1.93
C LYS A 357 21.62 -5.90 0.97
N GLU A 358 21.56 -6.17 -0.33
CA GLU A 358 21.38 -5.21 -1.40
C GLU A 358 19.91 -5.14 -1.79
N GLN A 359 19.50 -3.95 -2.19
CA GLN A 359 18.13 -3.54 -2.49
C GLN A 359 17.47 -4.51 -3.50
N VAL A 360 16.64 -5.43 -3.03
CA VAL A 360 15.83 -6.25 -3.93
C VAL A 360 14.73 -5.36 -4.50
N ASP A 361 14.79 -5.10 -5.80
CA ASP A 361 13.75 -4.39 -6.54
C ASP A 361 12.50 -5.27 -6.67
N TYR A 362 11.54 -5.09 -5.75
CA TYR A 362 10.23 -5.75 -5.78
C TYR A 362 9.24 -5.11 -6.76
N THR A 363 9.67 -4.17 -7.61
CA THR A 363 8.79 -3.48 -8.57
C THR A 363 8.09 -4.48 -9.48
N ALA A 364 8.79 -5.53 -9.93
CA ALA A 364 8.20 -6.57 -10.78
C ALA A 364 7.07 -7.36 -10.09
N ALA A 365 7.06 -7.43 -8.76
CA ALA A 365 5.97 -8.07 -8.01
C ALA A 365 4.79 -7.13 -7.80
N THR A 366 5.06 -5.85 -7.52
CA THR A 366 4.05 -4.84 -7.18
C THR A 366 3.38 -4.20 -8.39
N ASN A 367 4.09 -4.17 -9.52
CA ASN A 367 3.60 -3.76 -10.82
C ASN A 367 3.92 -4.90 -11.82
N PRO A 368 2.99 -5.84 -12.03
CA PRO A 368 3.26 -7.06 -12.78
C PRO A 368 3.62 -6.74 -14.25
N ALA A 369 4.74 -7.27 -14.72
CA ALA A 369 5.23 -7.06 -16.10
C ALA A 369 4.79 -8.15 -17.10
N SER A 370 4.20 -9.24 -16.60
CA SER A 370 3.72 -10.37 -17.38
C SER A 370 2.27 -10.75 -17.02
N PRO A 371 1.51 -11.41 -17.92
CA PRO A 371 0.16 -11.89 -17.62
C PRO A 371 0.11 -12.71 -16.33
N PHE A 372 1.12 -13.55 -16.11
CA PHE A 372 1.24 -14.42 -14.94
C PHE A 372 2.44 -14.02 -14.06
N THR A 373 2.23 -13.12 -13.11
CA THR A 373 3.25 -12.79 -12.10
C THR A 373 3.00 -13.54 -10.79
N PHE A 374 4.00 -14.25 -10.30
CA PHE A 374 3.97 -14.98 -9.03
C PHE A 374 4.91 -14.32 -8.02
N ALA A 375 4.35 -13.89 -6.91
CA ALA A 375 5.06 -13.26 -5.80
C ALA A 375 5.14 -14.27 -4.64
N ILE A 376 6.33 -14.73 -4.27
CA ILE A 376 6.53 -15.68 -3.17
C ILE A 376 7.10 -14.95 -1.94
N GLY A 377 6.43 -15.07 -0.80
CA GLY A 377 6.81 -14.47 0.48
C GLY A 377 5.80 -13.45 0.99
N GLY A 378 5.90 -13.06 2.27
CA GLY A 378 4.80 -12.30 2.92
C GLY A 378 5.19 -11.31 4.02
N ASN A 379 6.42 -11.35 4.55
CA ASN A 379 6.84 -10.38 5.58
C ASN A 379 6.96 -8.93 5.07
N VAL A 380 6.99 -8.74 3.74
CA VAL A 380 7.00 -7.41 3.09
C VAL A 380 5.59 -6.99 2.68
N VAL A 381 4.70 -7.93 2.34
CA VAL A 381 3.28 -7.65 2.06
C VAL A 381 2.57 -7.14 3.32
N SER A 382 2.92 -7.67 4.50
CA SER A 382 2.43 -7.18 5.79
C SER A 382 2.89 -5.76 6.15
N ARG A 383 3.76 -5.13 5.34
CA ARG A 383 4.30 -3.78 5.59
C ARG A 383 3.64 -2.66 4.78
N GLY A 384 2.51 -2.94 4.12
CA GLY A 384 1.74 -1.92 3.38
C GLY A 384 2.10 -1.81 1.90
N VAL A 385 2.84 -2.78 1.35
CA VAL A 385 3.11 -2.87 -0.09
C VAL A 385 1.82 -3.19 -0.85
N THR A 386 1.53 -2.41 -1.90
CA THR A 386 0.37 -2.60 -2.78
C THR A 386 0.77 -3.42 -4.02
N PHE A 387 -0.06 -4.40 -4.39
CA PHE A 387 0.10 -5.19 -5.63
C PHE A 387 -0.95 -4.76 -6.64
N GLU A 388 -0.51 -4.24 -7.78
CA GLU A 388 -1.41 -3.91 -8.88
C GLU A 388 -1.99 -5.21 -9.48
N ASN A 389 -3.29 -5.20 -9.79
CA ASN A 389 -4.02 -6.29 -10.41
C ASN A 389 -3.84 -7.67 -9.74
N ALA A 390 -3.84 -7.74 -8.41
CA ALA A 390 -3.78 -9.01 -7.69
C ALA A 390 -5.11 -9.79 -7.79
N THR A 391 -5.07 -11.05 -8.24
CA THR A 391 -6.29 -11.88 -8.46
C THR A 391 -6.32 -13.20 -7.67
N GLY A 392 -5.25 -13.51 -6.93
CA GLY A 392 -5.18 -14.71 -6.08
C GLY A 392 -4.21 -14.54 -4.90
N TYR A 393 -4.59 -15.12 -3.76
CA TYR A 393 -3.80 -15.13 -2.53
C TYR A 393 -3.80 -16.51 -1.90
N LEU A 394 -2.62 -17.12 -1.73
CA LEU A 394 -2.42 -18.32 -0.92
C LEU A 394 -1.70 -17.93 0.37
N TYR A 395 -2.34 -18.21 1.52
CA TYR A 395 -1.82 -17.91 2.85
C TYR A 395 -1.96 -19.14 3.75
N SER A 396 -0.87 -19.58 4.40
CA SER A 396 -0.91 -20.68 5.38
C SER A 396 -0.12 -20.41 6.67
N ALA A 397 -0.32 -19.24 7.28
CA ALA A 397 0.13 -19.01 8.67
C ALA A 397 -1.06 -18.95 9.63
N CYS A 398 -1.23 -19.97 10.49
CA CYS A 398 -2.23 -20.12 11.57
C CYS A 398 -3.72 -19.82 11.27
N ALA A 399 -4.06 -19.37 10.07
CA ALA A 399 -5.40 -19.28 9.50
C ALA A 399 -5.33 -19.98 8.13
N ASN A 400 -5.79 -21.23 8.10
CA ASN A 400 -5.77 -22.14 6.94
C ASN A 400 -6.73 -21.68 5.82
N VAL A 401 -6.42 -20.60 5.09
CA VAL A 401 -7.39 -19.94 4.21
C VAL A 401 -6.80 -19.46 2.87
N TRP A 402 -7.43 -19.85 1.76
CA TRP A 402 -7.19 -19.31 0.41
C TRP A 402 -8.36 -18.45 -0.09
N PHE A 403 -8.05 -17.35 -0.79
CA PHE A 403 -9.03 -16.41 -1.36
C PHE A 403 -8.84 -16.25 -2.88
N SER A 404 -9.92 -16.35 -3.66
CA SER A 404 -9.95 -15.86 -5.05
C SER A 404 -11.19 -15.03 -5.35
N LYS A 405 -10.96 -13.81 -5.82
CA LYS A 405 -12.00 -12.82 -6.14
C LYS A 405 -12.55 -13.03 -7.55
N ARG A 406 -13.87 -13.03 -7.72
CA ARG A 406 -14.53 -12.77 -9.02
C ARG A 406 -14.45 -11.27 -9.27
N VAL A 407 -13.61 -10.83 -10.19
CA VAL A 407 -13.45 -9.41 -10.49
C VAL A 407 -14.60 -8.97 -11.41
N SER A 408 -15.57 -8.25 -10.86
CA SER A 408 -16.53 -7.47 -11.64
C SER A 408 -16.17 -6.00 -11.43
N LYS A 409 -15.61 -5.39 -12.49
CA LYS A 409 -15.03 -4.04 -12.56
C LYS A 409 -13.69 -3.85 -11.81
N ILE A 410 -12.69 -3.45 -12.57
CA ILE A 410 -11.35 -3.02 -12.12
C ILE A 410 -11.39 -1.48 -12.14
N PHE A 411 -10.80 -0.85 -11.12
CA PHE A 411 -10.53 0.59 -11.08
C PHE A 411 -9.77 1.09 -12.31
#